data_AF-A0A5B9QXC3-F1
#
_entry.id   AF-A0A5B9QXC3-F1
#
_cell.length_a   1.000
_cell.length_b   1.000
_cell.length_c   1.000
_cell.angle_alpha   90.00
_cell.angle_beta   90.00
_cell.angle_gamma   90.00
#
_symmetry.space_group_name_H-M   'P 1'
#
loop_
_entity.id
_entity.type
_entity.pdbx_description
1 polymer ?
#
loop_
_entity_poly.entity_id
_entity_poly.type
_entity_poly.pdbx_seq_one_letter_code
_entity_poly.pdbx_strand_id
1 'polypeptide(L)'
;MVKHQSTSLIARVFFTLGNLLMVMSLLYFGKPVLVPVALSVLLAFILTPLVEILERWRMGRTAAVLVATGFAFATIGLAIWALAAQTSSLAAELPNHKHEIKAKIASLQVDEGSTFSRLTDMFDELFPSDSAVVVTPADADAEPDNAGDALRDVDAMEPTFRVPQVVEPQPPPPAETSIVVAAPASNTVSSTIEILLPVISPLATAALVVVLVMFLLLRREDVRYRMISLMGDAALTGTTRLMRDTAERVSKYLLNLLLVNAAFGLWFGLGLYLLDVPYAALWGFLTLVLRFIPFLGSPASVLFPLLVSIATSSGWSQPIWVVVFFTVSELVTANIIEPVLFGKTTGLTPIALLVAALFWAWIWGPIGLLLSTPLTVCLVVLGQHLPHLRSLKVLLAEQPVLDARLQFFQRLLASDAEEAERVFTQYRDSFGDARAFDEVLVPALSWTRLERDKESITAEEERFVWTSTREVLENLDTPSSVTDSNSRPRIYGYPVHHESEEIGLAMLQHLIEDRCEVRLCTTKQLPSRALEQIAAWAPDAVVLAVLPPGGLPQVKYMCSEIHAHCPDTHIIVAYLGMVKDYDDLLVDVREVGASYLTTSVTQAVHQIDMLIEDNVPVAS
;
A
#
# COMPACT_ATOMS: atom_id res chain seq x y z
N MET A 1 -19.92 37.69 -17.64
CA MET A 1 -18.74 37.09 -16.97
C MET A 1 -18.71 35.55 -16.99
N VAL A 2 -19.83 34.83 -17.12
CA VAL A 2 -19.87 33.34 -17.11
C VAL A 2 -19.20 32.68 -18.34
N LYS A 3 -19.25 33.30 -19.53
CA LYS A 3 -18.73 32.69 -20.78
C LYS A 3 -17.19 32.67 -20.90
N HIS A 4 -16.49 33.51 -20.12
CA HIS A 4 -15.01 33.54 -20.10
C HIS A 4 -14.40 32.51 -19.14
N GLN A 5 -15.13 32.12 -18.09
CA GLN A 5 -14.70 31.07 -17.16
C GLN A 5 -14.76 29.68 -17.80
N SER A 6 -15.81 29.37 -18.58
CA SER A 6 -15.95 28.06 -19.22
C SER A 6 -14.89 27.77 -20.29
N THR A 7 -14.47 28.79 -21.06
CA THR A 7 -13.38 28.65 -22.04
C THR A 7 -12.03 28.37 -21.38
N SER A 8 -11.77 28.97 -20.20
CA SER A 8 -10.55 28.70 -19.42
C SER A 8 -10.55 27.31 -18.78
N LEU A 9 -11.72 26.81 -18.37
CA LEU A 9 -11.88 25.47 -17.80
C LEU A 9 -11.65 24.39 -18.86
N ILE A 10 -12.27 24.54 -20.04
CA ILE A 10 -12.08 23.59 -21.15
C ILE A 10 -10.60 23.56 -21.57
N ALA A 11 -9.94 24.72 -21.71
CA ALA A 11 -8.53 24.77 -22.05
C ALA A 11 -7.63 24.08 -21.00
N ARG A 12 -7.91 24.26 -19.71
CA ARG A 12 -7.20 23.55 -18.62
C ARG A 12 -7.43 22.05 -18.66
N VAL A 13 -8.66 21.60 -18.93
CA VAL A 13 -9.00 20.17 -19.07
C VAL A 13 -8.29 19.56 -20.27
N PHE A 14 -8.30 20.21 -21.43
CA PHE A 14 -7.56 19.74 -22.60
C PHE A 14 -6.05 19.70 -22.38
N PHE A 15 -5.48 20.71 -21.72
CA PHE A 15 -4.04 20.74 -21.42
C PHE A 15 -3.65 19.62 -20.44
N THR A 16 -4.46 19.38 -19.40
CA THR A 16 -4.22 18.30 -18.43
C THR A 16 -4.37 16.92 -19.06
N LEU A 17 -5.41 16.70 -19.88
CA LEU A 17 -5.58 15.46 -20.65
C LEU A 17 -4.43 15.26 -21.64
N GLY A 18 -4.01 16.31 -22.35
CA GLY A 18 -2.88 16.27 -23.28
C GLY A 18 -1.58 15.91 -22.59
N ASN A 19 -1.29 16.50 -21.42
CA ASN A 19 -0.11 16.15 -20.63
C ASN A 19 -0.17 14.70 -20.13
N LEU A 20 -1.33 14.25 -19.64
CA LEU A 20 -1.51 12.87 -19.20
C LEU A 20 -1.25 11.89 -20.35
N LEU A 21 -1.80 12.14 -21.54
CA LEU A 21 -1.61 11.30 -22.71
C LEU A 21 -0.16 11.31 -23.22
N MET A 22 0.51 12.46 -23.13
CA MET A 22 1.95 12.59 -23.44
C MET A 22 2.80 11.76 -22.46
N VAL A 23 2.52 11.84 -21.16
CA VAL A 23 3.22 11.04 -20.13
C VAL A 23 2.96 9.55 -20.35
N MET A 24 1.71 9.14 -20.59
CA MET A 24 1.38 7.74 -20.87
C MET A 24 2.10 7.22 -22.12
N SER A 25 2.16 8.03 -23.19
CA SER A 25 2.88 7.68 -24.41
C SER A 25 4.39 7.53 -24.14
N LEU A 26 4.98 8.46 -23.38
CA LEU A 26 6.40 8.39 -22.99
C LEU A 26 6.69 7.13 -22.16
N LEU A 27 5.82 6.77 -21.21
CA LEU A 27 5.96 5.58 -20.39
C LEU A 27 5.83 4.28 -21.20
N TYR A 28 4.93 4.27 -22.18
CA TYR A 28 4.68 3.12 -23.05
C TYR A 28 5.83 2.90 -24.03
N PHE A 29 6.20 3.94 -24.80
CA PHE A 29 7.30 3.85 -25.78
C PHE A 29 8.67 3.74 -25.10
N GLY A 30 8.84 4.32 -23.91
CA GLY A 30 10.07 4.25 -23.12
C GLY A 30 10.30 2.91 -22.42
N LYS A 31 9.37 1.95 -22.50
CA LYS A 31 9.43 0.64 -21.81
C LYS A 31 10.81 -0.05 -21.89
N PRO A 32 11.50 -0.14 -23.05
CA PRO A 32 12.80 -0.83 -23.14
C PRO A 32 13.89 -0.25 -22.24
N VAL A 33 13.79 1.04 -21.89
CA VAL A 33 14.74 1.74 -21.03
C VAL A 33 14.19 1.90 -19.61
N LEU A 34 12.91 2.25 -19.48
CA LEU A 34 12.27 2.53 -18.20
C LEU A 34 12.10 1.27 -17.34
N VAL A 35 11.81 0.11 -17.94
CA VAL A 35 11.64 -1.14 -17.17
C VAL A 35 12.93 -1.56 -16.46
N PRO A 36 14.10 -1.65 -17.14
CA PRO A 36 15.36 -1.93 -16.47
C PRO A 36 15.73 -0.90 -15.39
N VAL A 37 15.49 0.39 -15.65
CA VAL A 37 15.72 1.45 -14.66
C VAL A 37 14.82 1.28 -13.44
N ALA A 38 13.52 1.06 -13.64
CA ALA A 38 12.56 0.83 -12.56
C ALA A 38 12.93 -0.41 -11.71
N LEU A 39 13.25 -1.53 -12.36
CA LEU A 39 13.74 -2.74 -11.69
C LEU A 39 15.00 -2.46 -10.89
N SER A 40 15.94 -1.71 -11.47
CA SER A 40 17.21 -1.39 -10.80
C SER A 40 17.03 -0.50 -9.57
N VAL A 41 16.12 0.48 -9.64
CA VAL A 41 15.80 1.36 -8.52
C VAL A 41 15.12 0.57 -7.40
N LEU A 42 14.15 -0.27 -7.74
CA LEU A 42 13.46 -1.10 -6.75
C LEU A 42 14.40 -2.11 -6.10
N LEU A 43 15.23 -2.80 -6.89
CA LEU A 43 16.20 -3.76 -6.37
C LEU A 43 17.28 -3.05 -5.54
N ALA A 44 17.73 -1.86 -5.95
CA ALA A 44 18.64 -1.05 -5.14
C ALA A 44 18.00 -0.65 -3.80
N PHE A 45 16.72 -0.27 -3.76
CA PHE A 45 16.02 0.00 -2.50
C PHE A 45 15.94 -1.22 -1.60
N ILE A 46 15.68 -2.40 -2.16
CA ILE A 46 15.63 -3.67 -1.41
C ILE A 46 17.02 -4.06 -0.90
N LEU A 47 18.06 -3.87 -1.71
CA LEU A 47 19.44 -4.24 -1.36
C LEU A 47 20.14 -3.22 -0.46
N THR A 48 19.66 -1.98 -0.39
CA THR A 48 20.24 -0.93 0.46
C THR A 48 20.44 -1.38 1.91
N PRO A 49 19.43 -1.89 2.65
CA PRO A 49 19.62 -2.35 4.02
C PRO A 49 20.62 -3.50 4.12
N LEU A 50 20.66 -4.40 3.12
CA LEU A 50 21.64 -5.49 3.07
C LEU A 50 23.07 -4.97 2.90
N VAL A 51 23.28 -3.99 2.02
CA VAL A 51 24.58 -3.33 1.83
C VAL A 51 25.02 -2.61 3.10
N GLU A 52 24.12 -1.88 3.76
CA GLU A 52 24.41 -1.17 5.02
C GLU A 52 24.79 -2.15 6.16
N ILE A 53 24.17 -3.34 6.22
CA ILE A 53 24.56 -4.41 7.16
C ILE A 53 25.97 -4.93 6.85
N LEU A 54 26.29 -5.17 5.58
CA LEU A 54 27.63 -5.62 5.16
C LEU A 54 28.71 -4.56 5.40
N GLU A 55 28.40 -3.27 5.23
CA GLU A 55 29.30 -2.16 5.58
C GLU A 55 29.57 -2.10 7.08
N ARG A 56 28.56 -2.36 7.93
CA ARG A 56 28.74 -2.47 9.39
C ARG A 56 29.65 -3.63 9.77
N TRP A 57 29.75 -4.67 8.92
CA TRP A 57 30.69 -5.78 9.07
C TRP A 57 32.09 -5.47 8.52
N ARG A 58 32.48 -4.19 8.46
CA ARG A 58 33.82 -3.70 8.08
C ARG A 58 34.20 -3.88 6.61
N MET A 59 33.27 -4.30 5.75
CA MET A 59 33.52 -4.33 4.30
C MET A 59 33.47 -2.90 3.72
N GLY A 60 34.42 -2.56 2.85
CA GLY A 60 34.33 -1.33 2.08
C GLY A 60 33.08 -1.34 1.19
N ARG A 61 32.46 -0.17 0.98
CA ARG A 61 31.21 -0.02 0.23
C ARG A 61 31.18 -0.76 -1.11
N THR A 62 32.26 -0.69 -1.88
CA THR A 62 32.36 -1.37 -3.18
C THR A 62 32.24 -2.89 -3.05
N ALA A 63 32.91 -3.48 -2.06
CA ALA A 63 32.82 -4.91 -1.76
C ALA A 63 31.44 -5.30 -1.25
N ALA A 64 30.86 -4.49 -0.35
CA ALA A 64 29.50 -4.71 0.16
C ALA A 64 28.46 -4.74 -0.99
N VAL A 65 28.55 -3.79 -1.93
CA VAL A 65 27.65 -3.74 -3.10
C VAL A 65 27.87 -4.93 -4.04
N LEU A 66 29.13 -5.30 -4.32
CA LEU A 66 29.45 -6.46 -5.15
C LEU A 66 28.89 -7.76 -4.56
N VAL A 67 29.08 -7.97 -3.26
CA VAL A 67 28.60 -9.16 -2.55
C VAL A 67 27.08 -9.19 -2.50
N ALA A 68 26.43 -8.08 -2.12
CA ALA A 68 24.96 -8.01 -2.05
C ALA A 68 24.31 -8.23 -3.43
N THR A 69 24.82 -7.56 -4.47
CA THR A 69 24.27 -7.69 -5.82
C THR A 69 24.56 -9.09 -6.38
N GLY A 70 25.79 -9.59 -6.23
CA GLY A 70 26.16 -10.93 -6.67
C GLY A 70 25.31 -12.01 -6.00
N PHE A 71 25.07 -11.90 -4.68
CA PHE A 71 24.19 -12.80 -3.94
C PHE A 71 22.75 -12.75 -4.48
N ALA A 72 22.18 -11.56 -4.68
CA ALA A 72 20.82 -11.41 -5.17
C ALA A 72 20.61 -11.97 -6.58
N PHE A 73 21.55 -11.73 -7.50
CA PHE A 73 21.45 -12.29 -8.84
C PHE A 73 21.74 -13.80 -8.89
N ALA A 74 22.61 -14.29 -8.01
CA ALA A 74 22.86 -15.73 -7.88
C ALA A 74 21.60 -16.46 -7.37
N THR A 75 20.90 -15.92 -6.37
CA THR A 75 19.66 -16.54 -5.87
C THR A 75 18.55 -16.52 -6.90
N ILE A 76 18.36 -15.41 -7.62
CA ILE A 76 17.39 -15.31 -8.73
C ILE A 76 17.77 -16.28 -9.86
N GLY A 77 19.05 -16.32 -10.26
CA GLY A 77 19.54 -17.19 -11.31
C GLY A 77 19.37 -18.67 -10.97
N LEU A 78 19.72 -19.07 -9.74
CA LEU A 78 19.50 -20.43 -9.21
C LEU A 78 18.02 -20.79 -9.25
N ALA A 79 17.14 -19.89 -8.82
CA ALA A 79 15.70 -20.14 -8.80
C ALA A 79 15.12 -20.30 -10.21
N ILE A 80 15.49 -19.43 -11.16
CA ILE A 80 15.07 -19.54 -12.57
C ILE A 80 15.59 -20.85 -13.18
N TRP A 81 16.84 -21.21 -12.92
CA TRP A 81 17.42 -22.47 -13.40
C TRP A 81 16.69 -23.69 -12.82
N ALA A 82 16.40 -23.69 -11.52
CA ALA A 82 15.63 -24.73 -10.86
C ALA A 82 14.19 -24.83 -11.42
N LEU A 83 13.60 -23.70 -11.79
CA LEU A 83 12.29 -23.63 -12.44
C LEU A 83 12.34 -24.28 -13.83
N ALA A 84 13.34 -23.91 -14.64
CA ALA A 84 13.52 -24.43 -16.00
C ALA A 84 13.76 -25.94 -16.01
N ALA A 85 14.49 -26.46 -15.02
CA ALA A 85 14.66 -27.91 -14.84
C ALA A 85 13.32 -28.59 -14.55
N GLN A 86 12.52 -28.06 -13.61
CA GLN A 86 11.25 -28.66 -13.19
C GLN A 86 10.12 -28.55 -14.21
N THR A 87 10.09 -27.49 -15.03
CA THR A 87 9.09 -27.37 -16.10
C THR A 87 9.32 -28.39 -17.21
N SER A 88 10.59 -28.70 -17.53
CA SER A 88 10.91 -29.70 -18.55
C SER A 88 10.48 -31.11 -18.15
N SER A 89 10.61 -31.47 -16.87
CA SER A 89 10.11 -32.73 -16.32
C SER A 89 8.58 -32.80 -16.27
N LEU A 90 7.91 -31.69 -15.88
CA LEU A 90 6.45 -31.64 -15.84
C LEU A 90 5.84 -31.84 -17.26
N ALA A 91 6.44 -31.22 -18.27
CA ALA A 91 6.00 -31.38 -19.66
C ALA A 91 6.19 -32.82 -20.19
N ALA A 92 7.24 -33.52 -19.72
CA ALA A 92 7.51 -34.90 -20.11
C ALA A 92 6.55 -35.92 -19.45
N GLU A 93 6.07 -35.65 -18.23
CA GLU A 93 5.19 -36.54 -17.47
C GLU A 93 3.69 -36.30 -17.73
N LEU A 94 3.33 -35.13 -18.27
CA LEU A 94 1.94 -34.74 -18.55
C LEU A 94 1.13 -35.77 -19.39
N PRO A 95 1.69 -36.45 -20.40
CA PRO A 95 0.96 -37.48 -21.15
C PRO A 95 0.51 -38.67 -20.31
N ASN A 96 1.24 -39.00 -19.23
CA ASN A 96 0.98 -40.17 -18.39
C ASN A 96 -0.14 -39.93 -17.38
N HIS A 97 -0.35 -38.69 -16.93
CA HIS A 97 -1.43 -38.33 -15.99
C HIS A 97 -2.82 -38.21 -16.64
N LYS A 98 -2.92 -38.38 -17.96
CA LYS A 98 -4.20 -38.33 -18.70
C LYS A 98 -5.25 -39.31 -18.15
N HIS A 99 -4.82 -40.52 -17.78
CA HIS A 99 -5.73 -41.58 -17.34
C HIS A 99 -6.31 -41.32 -15.94
N GLU A 100 -5.54 -40.72 -15.04
CA GLU A 100 -5.98 -40.36 -13.68
C GLU A 100 -6.98 -39.21 -13.69
N ILE A 101 -6.76 -38.22 -14.57
CA ILE A 101 -7.67 -37.10 -14.78
C ILE A 101 -9.02 -37.59 -15.32
N LYS A 102 -9.03 -38.46 -16.35
CA LYS A 102 -10.26 -39.05 -16.89
C LYS A 102 -10.99 -39.90 -15.84
N ALA A 103 -10.27 -40.67 -15.02
CA ALA A 103 -10.86 -41.48 -13.95
C ALA A 103 -11.51 -40.63 -12.84
N LYS A 104 -10.91 -39.50 -12.44
CA LYS A 104 -11.50 -38.59 -11.44
C LYS A 104 -12.70 -37.82 -11.96
N ILE A 105 -12.67 -37.38 -13.22
CA ILE A 105 -13.81 -36.74 -13.88
C ILE A 105 -14.99 -37.73 -13.96
N ALA A 106 -14.73 -39.00 -14.30
CA ALA A 106 -15.76 -40.04 -14.30
C ALA A 106 -16.30 -40.40 -12.90
N SER A 107 -15.48 -40.23 -11.85
CA SER A 107 -15.89 -40.48 -10.45
C SER A 107 -16.80 -39.40 -9.86
N LEU A 108 -16.78 -38.19 -10.43
CA LEU A 108 -17.75 -37.15 -10.13
C LEU A 108 -18.93 -37.35 -11.10
N GLN A 109 -20.04 -37.93 -10.61
CA GLN A 109 -21.30 -37.96 -11.34
C GLN A 109 -21.80 -36.53 -11.59
N VAL A 110 -21.30 -35.87 -12.63
CA VAL A 110 -21.76 -34.56 -13.07
C VAL A 110 -22.62 -34.79 -14.31
N ASP A 111 -23.87 -34.33 -14.25
CA ASP A 111 -24.87 -34.41 -15.31
C ASP A 111 -24.26 -34.06 -16.69
N GLU A 112 -24.63 -34.85 -17.72
CA GLU A 112 -24.15 -34.81 -19.12
C GLU A 112 -24.39 -33.44 -19.84
N GLY A 113 -24.87 -32.41 -19.15
CA GLY A 113 -25.15 -31.08 -19.69
C GLY A 113 -24.27 -29.92 -19.19
N SER A 114 -23.32 -30.16 -18.27
CA SER A 114 -22.56 -29.07 -17.64
C SER A 114 -21.39 -28.53 -18.48
N THR A 115 -21.00 -27.27 -18.24
CA THR A 115 -19.85 -26.55 -18.84
C THR A 115 -18.53 -27.33 -18.76
N PHE A 116 -18.44 -28.32 -17.86
CA PHE A 116 -17.30 -29.20 -17.68
C PHE A 116 -17.11 -30.18 -18.85
N SER A 117 -18.19 -30.73 -19.44
CA SER A 117 -18.11 -31.64 -20.60
C SER A 117 -17.45 -30.94 -21.79
N ARG A 118 -17.83 -29.68 -22.04
CA ARG A 118 -17.26 -28.86 -23.13
C ARG A 118 -15.77 -28.55 -22.91
N LEU A 119 -15.33 -28.41 -21.67
CA LEU A 119 -13.90 -28.24 -21.36
C LEU A 119 -13.10 -29.52 -21.64
N THR A 120 -13.68 -30.69 -21.37
CA THR A 120 -13.09 -31.98 -21.75
C THR A 120 -13.04 -32.15 -23.28
N ASP A 121 -14.10 -31.79 -23.99
CA ASP A 121 -14.15 -31.88 -25.46
C ASP A 121 -13.14 -30.93 -26.11
N MET A 122 -13.05 -29.69 -25.64
CA MET A 122 -12.03 -28.73 -26.10
C MET A 122 -10.60 -29.19 -25.78
N PHE A 123 -10.39 -29.93 -24.68
CA PHE A 123 -9.09 -30.47 -24.30
C PHE A 123 -8.69 -31.65 -25.20
N ASP A 124 -9.61 -32.55 -25.51
CA ASP A 124 -9.39 -33.65 -26.46
C ASP A 124 -9.22 -33.12 -27.91
N GLU A 125 -9.83 -31.98 -28.26
CA GLU A 125 -9.66 -31.32 -29.57
C GLU A 125 -8.31 -30.60 -29.72
N LEU A 126 -7.79 -29.96 -28.66
CA LEU A 126 -6.47 -29.32 -28.65
C LEU A 126 -5.31 -30.33 -28.59
N PHE A 127 -5.58 -31.56 -28.14
CA PHE A 127 -4.57 -32.63 -28.05
C PHE A 127 -5.14 -33.96 -28.60
N PRO A 128 -5.34 -34.09 -29.93
CA PRO A 128 -5.91 -35.28 -30.55
C PRO A 128 -5.12 -36.53 -30.19
N SER A 129 -5.82 -37.62 -29.89
CA SER A 129 -5.23 -38.88 -29.41
C SER A 129 -4.62 -39.76 -30.50
N ASP A 130 -4.45 -39.27 -31.73
CA ASP A 130 -3.97 -40.08 -32.85
C ASP A 130 -2.72 -39.51 -33.52
N SER A 131 -1.57 -39.94 -33.01
CA SER A 131 -0.41 -40.26 -33.84
C SER A 131 0.22 -41.58 -33.39
N ALA A 132 -0.63 -42.56 -33.07
CA ALA A 132 -0.26 -43.95 -33.16
C ALA A 132 -0.70 -44.45 -34.54
N VAL A 133 0.26 -44.64 -35.44
CA VAL A 133 0.06 -45.51 -36.60
C VAL A 133 -0.26 -46.89 -36.05
N VAL A 134 -1.54 -47.24 -36.00
CA VAL A 134 -1.98 -48.62 -35.80
C VAL A 134 -1.62 -49.38 -37.07
N VAL A 135 -0.48 -50.06 -37.05
CA VAL A 135 -0.25 -51.20 -37.94
C VAL A 135 -1.05 -52.34 -37.35
N THR A 136 -2.21 -52.63 -37.92
CA THR A 136 -2.92 -53.91 -37.71
C THR A 136 -2.09 -55.03 -38.34
N PRO A 137 -1.63 -56.04 -37.60
CA PRO A 137 -1.31 -57.33 -38.20
C PRO A 137 -2.64 -58.06 -38.39
N ALA A 138 -3.17 -58.04 -39.61
CA ALA A 138 -4.13 -59.05 -40.02
C ALA A 138 -3.36 -60.33 -40.37
N ASP A 139 -3.92 -61.47 -39.99
CA ASP A 139 -3.49 -62.85 -40.26
C ASP A 139 -2.56 -63.47 -39.20
N ALA A 140 -3.17 -63.78 -38.04
CA ALA A 140 -2.65 -64.78 -37.10
C ALA A 140 -3.80 -65.62 -36.54
N ASP A 141 -4.52 -66.32 -37.44
CA ASP A 141 -5.37 -67.46 -37.08
C ASP A 141 -4.89 -68.69 -37.88
N ALA A 142 -3.93 -69.43 -37.31
CA ALA A 142 -3.70 -70.83 -37.65
C ALA A 142 -3.06 -71.54 -36.44
N GLU A 143 -3.80 -72.49 -35.87
CA GLU A 143 -3.40 -73.39 -34.79
C GLU A 143 -2.17 -74.27 -35.13
N PRO A 144 -1.49 -74.82 -34.12
CA PRO A 144 -0.23 -75.53 -34.30
C PRO A 144 -0.48 -77.00 -34.64
N ASP A 145 0.16 -77.50 -35.69
CA ASP A 145 0.27 -78.95 -35.91
C ASP A 145 1.71 -79.35 -36.26
N ASN A 146 2.00 -80.58 -35.87
CA ASN A 146 3.26 -81.04 -35.32
C ASN A 146 4.38 -81.23 -36.34
N ALA A 147 5.60 -80.97 -35.89
CA ALA A 147 6.82 -81.45 -36.52
C ALA A 147 6.89 -82.98 -36.36
N GLY A 148 6.59 -83.69 -37.44
CA GLY A 148 6.66 -85.14 -37.52
C GLY A 148 7.03 -85.57 -38.94
N ASP A 149 8.24 -86.11 -39.01
CA ASP A 149 8.69 -87.09 -40.00
C ASP A 149 9.30 -86.62 -41.32
N ALA A 150 10.51 -87.12 -41.50
CA ALA A 150 11.31 -87.03 -42.70
C ALA A 150 11.03 -88.27 -43.56
N LEU A 151 11.33 -88.11 -44.86
CA LEU A 151 11.58 -89.16 -45.86
C LEU A 151 10.37 -89.64 -46.69
N ARG A 152 10.63 -89.72 -48.01
CA ARG A 152 9.89 -90.43 -49.09
C ARG A 152 8.69 -89.62 -49.61
N ASP A 153 8.52 -89.34 -50.90
CA ASP A 153 8.79 -90.17 -52.07
C ASP A 153 9.24 -89.34 -53.30
N VAL A 154 10.11 -90.00 -54.06
CA VAL A 154 10.38 -89.72 -55.47
C VAL A 154 9.30 -90.45 -56.25
N ASP A 155 8.46 -89.74 -57.00
CA ASP A 155 7.92 -90.17 -58.31
C ASP A 155 6.76 -89.26 -58.76
N ALA A 156 6.96 -88.58 -59.90
CA ALA A 156 5.99 -88.41 -61.00
C ALA A 156 6.38 -87.18 -61.83
N MET A 157 7.04 -87.49 -62.94
CA MET A 157 7.30 -86.60 -64.07
C MET A 157 6.01 -86.42 -64.88
N GLU A 158 5.51 -85.20 -65.05
CA GLU A 158 4.73 -84.82 -66.23
C GLU A 158 5.25 -83.50 -66.82
N PRO A 159 5.59 -83.45 -68.13
CA PRO A 159 6.12 -82.26 -68.76
C PRO A 159 4.98 -81.40 -69.31
N THR A 160 4.63 -80.29 -68.66
CA THR A 160 3.80 -79.27 -69.30
C THR A 160 4.66 -78.24 -70.02
N PHE A 161 4.67 -78.34 -71.35
CA PHE A 161 5.21 -77.34 -72.28
C PHE A 161 4.43 -76.02 -72.10
N ARG A 162 5.04 -74.99 -71.50
CA ARG A 162 4.56 -73.61 -71.61
C ARG A 162 5.40 -72.86 -72.63
N VAL A 163 4.76 -72.42 -73.70
CA VAL A 163 5.27 -71.48 -74.70
C VAL A 163 5.79 -70.23 -73.97
N PRO A 164 6.97 -69.67 -74.30
CA PRO A 164 7.36 -68.36 -73.80
C PRO A 164 6.36 -67.35 -74.36
N GLN A 165 5.44 -66.85 -73.54
CA GLN A 165 4.70 -65.65 -73.91
C GLN A 165 5.71 -64.50 -74.00
N VAL A 166 5.76 -63.89 -75.18
CA VAL A 166 6.33 -62.55 -75.36
C VAL A 166 5.54 -61.63 -74.43
N VAL A 167 6.15 -61.29 -73.28
CA VAL A 167 5.64 -60.24 -72.41
C VAL A 167 5.86 -58.93 -73.17
N GLU A 168 4.78 -58.46 -73.78
CA GLU A 168 4.64 -57.08 -74.23
C GLU A 168 4.95 -56.16 -73.02
N PRO A 169 5.81 -55.14 -73.15
CA PRO A 169 6.23 -54.35 -72.00
C PRO A 169 5.01 -53.65 -71.38
N GLN A 170 4.56 -54.16 -70.23
CA GLN A 170 3.59 -53.49 -69.38
C GLN A 170 4.11 -52.08 -69.05
N PRO A 171 3.27 -51.04 -69.14
CA PRO A 171 3.65 -49.72 -68.62
C PRO A 171 4.01 -49.89 -67.15
N PRO A 172 5.08 -49.23 -66.66
CA PRO A 172 5.48 -49.37 -65.27
C PRO A 172 4.27 -49.07 -64.38
N PRO A 173 4.03 -49.85 -63.30
CA PRO A 173 3.05 -49.47 -62.29
C PRO A 173 3.35 -48.03 -61.87
N PRO A 174 2.33 -47.19 -61.59
CA PRO A 174 2.59 -45.83 -61.12
C PRO A 174 3.58 -45.97 -59.98
N ALA A 175 4.76 -45.37 -60.16
CA ALA A 175 5.77 -45.37 -59.13
C ALA A 175 5.05 -44.93 -57.87
N GLU A 176 5.03 -45.79 -56.85
CA GLU A 176 4.77 -45.31 -55.51
C GLU A 176 5.81 -44.22 -55.30
N THR A 177 5.37 -42.97 -55.47
CA THR A 177 6.08 -41.82 -54.94
C THR A 177 6.06 -42.07 -53.44
N SER A 178 7.03 -42.86 -52.97
CA SER A 178 7.56 -42.68 -51.66
C SER A 178 8.02 -41.23 -51.68
N ILE A 179 7.19 -40.39 -51.08
CA ILE A 179 7.61 -39.08 -50.64
C ILE A 179 8.67 -39.42 -49.60
N VAL A 180 9.91 -39.62 -50.04
CA VAL A 180 11.05 -39.40 -49.20
C VAL A 180 10.93 -37.92 -48.89
N VAL A 181 10.29 -37.62 -47.77
CA VAL A 181 10.50 -36.38 -47.07
C VAL A 181 12.01 -36.37 -46.87
N ALA A 182 12.72 -35.67 -47.76
CA ALA A 182 14.07 -35.27 -47.47
C ALA A 182 13.94 -34.58 -46.12
N ALA A 183 14.40 -35.24 -45.05
CA ALA A 183 14.55 -34.59 -43.77
C ALA A 183 15.26 -33.27 -44.11
N PRO A 184 14.63 -32.10 -43.86
CA PRO A 184 15.25 -30.84 -44.20
C PRO A 184 16.63 -30.90 -43.58
N ALA A 185 17.68 -30.73 -44.39
CA ALA A 185 19.05 -30.81 -43.90
C ALA A 185 19.11 -29.92 -42.68
N SER A 186 19.12 -30.54 -41.49
CA SER A 186 19.02 -29.83 -40.23
C SER A 186 20.38 -29.18 -40.06
N ASN A 187 20.50 -27.98 -40.58
CA ASN A 187 21.54 -27.06 -40.25
C ASN A 187 21.47 -26.89 -38.74
N THR A 188 22.25 -27.70 -38.02
CA THR A 188 22.29 -27.77 -36.55
C THR A 188 22.56 -26.38 -35.98
N VAL A 189 23.20 -25.51 -36.77
CA VAL A 189 23.43 -24.09 -36.49
C VAL A 189 22.15 -23.25 -36.46
N SER A 190 21.17 -23.43 -37.37
CA SER A 190 19.91 -22.67 -37.33
C SER A 190 19.00 -23.12 -36.17
N SER A 191 18.91 -24.43 -35.90
CA SER A 191 18.16 -24.95 -34.75
C SER A 191 18.76 -24.51 -33.41
N THR A 192 20.09 -24.37 -33.31
CA THR A 192 20.74 -23.85 -32.10
C THR A 192 20.48 -22.34 -31.93
N ILE A 193 20.43 -21.57 -33.03
CA ILE A 193 20.14 -20.13 -33.00
C ILE A 193 18.67 -19.87 -32.60
N GLU A 194 17.72 -20.68 -33.08
CA GLU A 194 16.29 -20.55 -32.73
C GLU A 194 16.00 -20.84 -31.25
N ILE A 195 16.76 -21.75 -30.62
CA ILE A 195 16.64 -22.03 -29.17
C ILE A 195 17.31 -20.94 -28.33
N LEU A 196 18.35 -20.27 -28.85
CA LEU A 196 19.12 -19.26 -28.10
C LEU A 196 18.49 -17.86 -28.15
N LEU A 197 17.80 -17.50 -29.24
CA LEU A 197 17.18 -16.18 -29.42
C LEU A 197 16.24 -15.75 -28.26
N PRO A 198 15.36 -16.61 -27.72
CA PRO A 198 14.47 -16.25 -26.60
C PRO A 198 15.20 -15.97 -25.28
N VAL A 199 16.42 -16.51 -25.09
CA VAL A 199 17.20 -16.38 -23.84
C VAL A 199 18.08 -15.13 -23.86
N ILE A 200 18.52 -14.68 -25.03
CA ILE A 200 19.43 -13.52 -25.17
C ILE A 200 18.77 -12.22 -24.66
N SER A 201 17.50 -11.98 -25.01
CA SER A 201 16.78 -10.76 -24.62
C SER A 201 16.63 -10.57 -23.10
N PRO A 202 16.11 -11.56 -22.33
CA PRO A 202 16.04 -11.46 -20.87
C PRO A 202 17.44 -11.43 -20.22
N LEU A 203 18.44 -12.09 -20.81
CA LEU A 203 19.81 -12.04 -20.29
C LEU A 203 20.45 -10.65 -20.46
N ALA A 204 20.25 -10.00 -21.60
CA ALA A 204 20.75 -8.66 -21.86
C ALA A 204 20.10 -7.62 -20.91
N THR A 205 18.78 -7.72 -20.72
CA THR A 205 18.06 -6.88 -19.75
C THR A 205 18.49 -7.16 -18.32
N ALA A 206 18.68 -8.42 -17.92
CA ALA A 206 19.20 -8.76 -16.60
C ALA A 206 20.61 -8.18 -16.38
N ALA A 207 21.53 -8.33 -17.34
CA ALA A 207 22.87 -7.75 -17.29
C ALA A 207 22.83 -6.23 -17.16
N LEU A 208 21.95 -5.56 -17.91
CA LEU A 208 21.72 -4.12 -17.79
C LEU A 208 21.22 -3.75 -16.39
N VAL A 209 20.25 -4.49 -15.83
CA VAL A 209 19.75 -4.26 -14.47
C VAL A 209 20.87 -4.45 -13.45
N VAL A 210 21.71 -5.48 -13.55
CA VAL A 210 22.88 -5.67 -12.67
C VAL A 210 23.75 -4.42 -12.67
N VAL A 211 24.14 -3.95 -13.86
CA VAL A 211 25.02 -2.77 -13.99
C VAL A 211 24.36 -1.53 -13.40
N LEU A 212 23.07 -1.30 -13.68
CA LEU A 212 22.33 -0.16 -13.13
C LEU A 212 22.20 -0.23 -11.61
N VAL A 213 21.90 -1.39 -11.04
CA VAL A 213 21.81 -1.61 -9.58
C VAL A 213 23.15 -1.33 -8.92
N MET A 214 24.22 -1.89 -9.47
CA MET A 214 25.57 -1.64 -8.96
C MET A 214 25.90 -0.16 -9.00
N PHE A 215 25.62 0.53 -10.12
CA PHE A 215 25.87 1.97 -10.23
C PHE A 215 25.05 2.79 -9.23
N LEU A 216 23.75 2.50 -9.10
CA LEU A 216 22.84 3.16 -8.17
C LEU A 216 23.27 2.97 -6.70
N LEU A 217 23.76 1.78 -6.34
CA LEU A 217 24.25 1.48 -5.00
C LEU A 217 25.63 2.10 -4.72
N LEU A 218 26.58 1.99 -5.66
CA LEU A 218 27.92 2.60 -5.52
C LEU A 218 27.84 4.13 -5.41
N ARG A 219 27.01 4.78 -6.25
CA ARG A 219 26.90 6.25 -6.31
C ARG A 219 25.65 6.83 -5.64
N ARG A 220 25.01 6.08 -4.73
CA ARG A 220 23.76 6.52 -4.05
C ARG A 220 23.86 7.93 -3.47
N GLU A 221 25.03 8.33 -2.97
CA GLU A 221 25.23 9.66 -2.40
C GLU A 221 25.32 10.75 -3.48
N ASP A 222 26.10 10.54 -4.54
CA ASP A 222 26.21 11.48 -5.66
C ASP A 222 24.87 11.70 -6.38
N VAL A 223 24.11 10.61 -6.60
CA VAL A 223 22.77 10.69 -7.22
C VAL A 223 21.84 11.52 -6.36
N ARG A 224 21.88 11.33 -5.03
CA ARG A 224 21.11 12.13 -4.07
C ARG A 224 21.50 13.60 -4.12
N TYR A 225 22.79 13.93 -4.10
CA TYR A 225 23.27 15.32 -4.14
C TYR A 225 22.91 16.04 -5.45
N ARG A 226 23.00 15.35 -6.60
CA ARG A 226 22.59 15.90 -7.90
C ARG A 226 21.09 16.16 -8.00
N MET A 227 20.28 15.26 -7.45
CA MET A 227 18.83 15.43 -7.42
C MET A 227 18.41 16.63 -6.55
N ILE A 228 19.08 16.84 -5.42
CA ILE A 228 18.89 18.03 -4.57
C ILE A 228 19.30 19.31 -5.32
N SER A 229 20.42 19.28 -6.05
CA SER A 229 20.91 20.42 -6.84
C SER A 229 19.96 20.82 -7.98
N LEU A 230 19.24 19.88 -8.59
CA LEU A 230 18.27 20.16 -9.66
C LEU A 230 16.99 20.85 -9.16
N MET A 231 16.71 20.84 -7.85
CA MET A 231 15.48 21.37 -7.27
C MET A 231 15.59 22.85 -6.82
N GLY A 232 16.76 23.48 -6.99
CA GLY A 232 17.00 24.89 -6.68
C GLY A 232 17.21 25.20 -5.18
N ASP A 233 17.93 26.28 -4.89
CA ASP A 233 18.37 26.67 -3.53
C ASP A 233 17.24 26.98 -2.53
N ALA A 234 15.97 26.98 -2.94
CA ALA A 234 14.82 27.35 -2.11
C ALA A 234 14.35 26.27 -1.10
N ALA A 235 15.02 25.11 -1.01
CA ALA A 235 14.54 23.95 -0.25
C ALA A 235 15.57 23.35 0.73
N LEU A 236 16.46 24.17 1.29
CA LEU A 236 17.71 23.70 1.91
C LEU A 236 17.60 22.99 3.28
N THR A 237 16.49 23.05 4.04
CA THR A 237 16.50 22.47 5.41
C THR A 237 15.32 21.56 5.75
N GLY A 238 14.13 21.78 5.18
CA GLY A 238 12.93 20.98 5.46
C GLY A 238 12.71 19.81 4.50
N THR A 239 12.65 20.10 3.20
CA THR A 239 12.25 19.12 2.15
C THR A 239 13.22 17.95 2.00
N THR A 240 14.52 18.18 2.19
CA THR A 240 15.55 17.12 2.05
C THR A 240 15.50 16.10 3.19
N ARG A 241 15.23 16.54 4.43
CA ARG A 241 15.07 15.63 5.59
C ARG A 241 13.80 14.78 5.43
N LEU A 242 12.69 15.41 5.04
CA LEU A 242 11.41 14.73 4.78
C LEU A 242 11.50 13.70 3.63
N MET A 243 12.24 14.02 2.56
CA MET A 243 12.48 13.07 1.46
C MET A 243 13.31 11.87 1.89
N ARG A 244 14.35 12.08 2.71
CA ARG A 244 15.22 11.00 3.20
C ARG A 244 14.44 10.04 4.09
N ASP A 245 13.69 10.59 5.04
CA ASP A 245 12.90 9.80 5.98
C ASP A 245 11.85 8.96 5.26
N THR A 246 11.27 9.46 4.15
CA THR A 246 10.32 8.65 3.38
C THR A 246 11.00 7.63 2.46
N ALA A 247 12.14 7.95 1.85
CA ALA A 247 12.87 6.98 1.04
C ALA A 247 13.31 5.76 1.88
N GLU A 248 13.69 5.97 3.13
CA GLU A 248 14.02 4.88 4.06
C GLU A 248 12.77 4.05 4.42
N ARG A 249 11.62 4.69 4.64
CA ARG A 249 10.34 3.99 4.87
C ARG A 249 9.95 3.11 3.67
N VAL A 250 10.13 3.60 2.45
CA VAL A 250 9.86 2.82 1.22
C VAL A 250 10.79 1.62 1.11
N SER A 251 12.09 1.81 1.36
CA SER A 251 13.06 0.71 1.35
C SER A 251 12.70 -0.39 2.37
N LYS A 252 12.36 -0.01 3.61
CA LYS A 252 11.91 -0.96 4.64
C LYS A 252 10.62 -1.67 4.25
N TYR A 253 9.66 -0.94 3.68
CA TYR A 253 8.42 -1.52 3.18
C TYR A 253 8.68 -2.56 2.07
N LEU A 254 9.47 -2.20 1.05
CA LEU A 254 9.81 -3.11 -0.05
C LEU A 254 10.59 -4.34 0.43
N LEU A 255 11.47 -4.17 1.42
CA LEU A 255 12.17 -5.29 2.05
C LEU A 255 11.19 -6.20 2.78
N ASN A 256 10.31 -5.65 3.63
CA ASN A 256 9.30 -6.43 4.34
C ASN A 256 8.38 -7.18 3.35
N LEU A 257 7.99 -6.54 2.24
CA LEU A 257 7.21 -7.15 1.17
C LEU A 257 7.94 -8.36 0.57
N LEU A 258 9.24 -8.21 0.26
CA LEU A 258 10.04 -9.33 -0.25
C LEU A 258 10.18 -10.44 0.81
N LEU A 259 10.47 -10.10 2.06
CA LEU A 259 10.68 -11.08 3.14
C LEU A 259 9.42 -11.88 3.43
N VAL A 260 8.25 -11.24 3.50
CA VAL A 260 6.96 -11.92 3.71
C VAL A 260 6.66 -12.86 2.55
N ASN A 261 6.80 -12.39 1.31
CA ASN A 261 6.53 -13.23 0.13
C ASN A 261 7.53 -14.38 0.00
N ALA A 262 8.80 -14.15 0.34
CA ALA A 262 9.82 -15.18 0.34
C ALA A 262 9.60 -16.23 1.44
N ALA A 263 9.27 -15.81 2.66
CA ALA A 263 8.95 -16.70 3.76
C ALA A 263 7.70 -17.53 3.45
N PHE A 264 6.65 -16.90 2.91
CA PHE A 264 5.44 -17.59 2.49
C PHE A 264 5.72 -18.59 1.37
N GLY A 265 6.46 -18.20 0.32
CA GLY A 265 6.80 -19.10 -0.78
C GLY A 265 7.63 -20.30 -0.32
N LEU A 266 8.60 -20.09 0.57
CA LEU A 266 9.40 -21.17 1.17
C LEU A 266 8.55 -22.08 2.05
N TRP A 267 7.71 -21.52 2.91
CA TRP A 267 6.80 -22.26 3.78
C TRP A 267 5.78 -23.07 2.97
N PHE A 268 5.19 -22.45 1.95
CA PHE A 268 4.21 -23.10 1.10
C PHE A 268 4.84 -24.22 0.27
N GLY A 269 6.01 -23.98 -0.33
CA GLY A 269 6.78 -25.01 -1.02
C GLY A 269 7.18 -26.16 -0.10
N LEU A 270 7.59 -25.88 1.14
CA LEU A 270 7.89 -26.92 2.13
C LEU A 270 6.65 -27.74 2.49
N GLY A 271 5.50 -27.10 2.67
CA GLY A 271 4.25 -27.81 2.93
C GLY A 271 3.79 -28.66 1.76
N LEU A 272 3.92 -28.19 0.52
CA LEU A 272 3.65 -29.00 -0.68
C LEU A 272 4.58 -30.21 -0.77
N TYR A 273 5.85 -30.06 -0.39
CA TYR A 273 6.80 -31.17 -0.32
C TYR A 273 6.38 -32.21 0.74
N LEU A 274 5.93 -31.75 1.92
CA LEU A 274 5.42 -32.63 2.99
C LEU A 274 4.09 -33.32 2.63
N LEU A 275 3.33 -32.75 1.69
CA LEU A 275 2.10 -33.31 1.14
C LEU A 275 2.33 -34.16 -0.13
N ASP A 276 3.57 -34.51 -0.43
CA ASP A 276 3.97 -35.29 -1.61
C ASP A 276 3.43 -34.72 -2.94
N VAL A 277 3.33 -33.40 -3.04
CA VAL A 277 2.94 -32.73 -4.29
C VAL A 277 4.18 -32.59 -5.18
N PRO A 278 4.13 -33.07 -6.44
CA PRO A 278 5.23 -32.91 -7.38
C PRO A 278 5.61 -31.44 -7.61
N TYR A 279 6.89 -31.19 -7.88
CA TYR A 279 7.40 -29.86 -8.21
C TYR A 279 7.16 -28.80 -7.11
N ALA A 280 7.12 -29.21 -5.85
CA ALA A 280 6.88 -28.34 -4.69
C ALA A 280 7.80 -27.10 -4.64
N ALA A 281 9.08 -27.25 -5.01
CA ALA A 281 10.02 -26.14 -5.06
C ALA A 281 9.66 -25.11 -6.16
N LEU A 282 9.25 -25.57 -7.35
CA LEU A 282 8.73 -24.71 -8.41
C LEU A 282 7.51 -23.93 -7.96
N TRP A 283 6.57 -24.60 -7.28
CA TRP A 283 5.35 -23.96 -6.79
C TRP A 283 5.62 -22.95 -5.67
N GLY A 284 6.53 -23.25 -4.75
CA GLY A 284 6.96 -22.31 -3.72
C GLY A 284 7.62 -21.05 -4.29
N PHE A 285 8.48 -21.19 -5.30
CA PHE A 285 9.07 -20.06 -6.00
C PHE A 285 8.02 -19.26 -6.80
N LEU A 286 7.15 -19.95 -7.54
CA LEU A 286 6.09 -19.28 -8.29
C LEU A 286 5.16 -18.51 -7.34
N THR A 287 4.89 -19.05 -6.15
CA THR A 287 4.13 -18.37 -5.09
C THR A 287 4.82 -17.08 -4.64
N LEU A 288 6.14 -17.12 -4.38
CA LEU A 288 6.92 -15.93 -4.06
C LEU A 288 6.75 -14.84 -5.13
N VAL A 289 6.85 -15.22 -6.41
CA VAL A 289 6.75 -14.28 -7.54
C VAL A 289 5.32 -13.75 -7.73
N LEU A 290 4.32 -14.63 -7.73
CA LEU A 290 2.93 -14.27 -7.97
C LEU A 290 2.37 -13.37 -6.87
N ARG A 291 2.78 -13.56 -5.61
CA ARG A 291 2.33 -12.73 -4.48
C ARG A 291 2.74 -11.26 -4.54
N PHE A 292 3.59 -10.86 -5.48
CA PHE A 292 3.80 -9.43 -5.78
C PHE A 292 2.58 -8.78 -6.46
N ILE A 293 1.71 -9.58 -7.09
CA ILE A 293 0.50 -9.14 -7.78
C ILE A 293 -0.66 -9.03 -6.77
N PRO A 294 -1.20 -7.81 -6.53
CA PRO A 294 -2.33 -7.61 -5.60
C PRO A 294 -3.57 -8.39 -6.00
N PHE A 295 -4.27 -8.97 -5.02
CA PHE A 295 -5.54 -9.71 -5.13
C PHE A 295 -5.54 -10.98 -6.00
N LEU A 296 -4.74 -11.00 -7.07
CA LEU A 296 -4.64 -12.12 -8.00
C LEU A 296 -3.52 -13.09 -7.63
N GLY A 297 -2.45 -12.59 -7.01
CA GLY A 297 -1.23 -13.36 -6.76
C GLY A 297 -1.44 -14.58 -5.87
N SER A 298 -2.14 -14.38 -4.76
CA SER A 298 -2.40 -15.43 -3.77
C SER A 298 -3.31 -16.54 -4.35
N PRO A 299 -4.52 -16.25 -4.90
CA PRO A 299 -5.33 -17.28 -5.55
C PRO A 299 -4.64 -17.98 -6.73
N ALA A 300 -3.90 -17.24 -7.56
CA ALA A 300 -3.16 -17.84 -8.68
C ALA A 300 -2.05 -18.79 -8.22
N SER A 301 -1.47 -18.56 -7.04
CA SER A 301 -0.39 -19.38 -6.51
C SER A 301 -0.81 -20.78 -6.09
N VAL A 302 -2.04 -20.96 -5.57
CA VAL A 302 -2.57 -22.28 -5.18
C VAL A 302 -3.24 -23.02 -6.33
N LEU A 303 -3.71 -22.30 -7.36
CA LEU A 303 -4.48 -22.87 -8.46
C LEU A 303 -3.75 -24.03 -9.15
N PHE A 304 -2.52 -23.81 -9.62
CA PHE A 304 -1.79 -24.84 -10.35
C PHE A 304 -1.30 -26.01 -9.48
N PRO A 305 -0.72 -25.80 -8.27
CA PRO A 305 -0.40 -26.90 -7.36
C PRO A 305 -1.63 -27.73 -7.00
N LEU A 306 -2.79 -27.10 -6.84
CA LEU A 306 -4.05 -27.81 -6.59
C LEU A 306 -4.45 -28.68 -7.79
N LEU A 307 -4.38 -28.14 -9.00
CA LEU A 307 -4.66 -28.92 -10.22
C LEU A 307 -3.70 -30.11 -10.38
N VAL A 308 -2.41 -29.91 -10.13
CA VAL A 308 -1.42 -31.00 -10.14
C VAL A 308 -1.74 -32.02 -9.06
N SER A 309 -2.04 -31.59 -7.83
CA SER A 309 -2.43 -32.50 -6.75
C SER A 309 -3.68 -33.30 -7.10
N ILE A 310 -4.68 -32.70 -7.77
CA ILE A 310 -5.86 -33.42 -8.27
C ILE A 310 -5.45 -34.42 -9.35
N ALA A 311 -4.55 -34.05 -10.26
CA ALA A 311 -4.12 -34.92 -11.35
C ALA A 311 -3.31 -36.12 -10.88
N THR A 312 -2.42 -35.97 -9.89
CA THR A 312 -1.42 -37.00 -9.53
C THR A 312 -1.80 -37.85 -8.31
N SER A 313 -2.80 -37.43 -7.52
CA SER A 313 -3.21 -38.19 -6.33
C SER A 313 -4.27 -39.24 -6.68
N SER A 314 -4.26 -40.39 -6.01
CA SER A 314 -5.28 -41.44 -6.22
C SER A 314 -6.65 -41.11 -5.59
N GLY A 315 -6.73 -40.10 -4.70
CA GLY A 315 -7.95 -39.72 -3.98
C GLY A 315 -8.13 -38.20 -3.79
N TRP A 316 -9.08 -37.81 -2.94
CA TRP A 316 -9.38 -36.39 -2.65
C TRP A 316 -8.63 -35.84 -1.42
N SER A 317 -8.00 -36.70 -0.62
CA SER A 317 -7.32 -36.32 0.62
C SER A 317 -6.20 -35.31 0.39
N GLN A 318 -5.30 -35.57 -0.56
CA GLN A 318 -4.15 -34.71 -0.85
C GLN A 318 -4.58 -33.32 -1.36
N PRO A 319 -5.49 -33.19 -2.37
CA PRO A 319 -6.01 -31.87 -2.78
C PRO A 319 -6.68 -31.08 -1.65
N ILE A 320 -7.47 -31.76 -0.79
CA ILE A 320 -8.13 -31.11 0.35
C ILE A 320 -7.09 -30.56 1.31
N TRP A 321 -6.05 -31.34 1.64
CA TRP A 321 -4.97 -30.87 2.52
C TRP A 321 -4.17 -29.71 1.90
N VAL A 322 -3.97 -29.69 0.58
CA VAL A 322 -3.35 -28.55 -0.12
C VAL A 322 -4.18 -27.27 0.06
N VAL A 323 -5.50 -27.35 -0.15
CA VAL A 323 -6.41 -26.20 0.06
C VAL A 323 -6.39 -25.76 1.52
N VAL A 324 -6.56 -26.68 2.46
CA VAL A 324 -6.56 -26.36 3.90
C VAL A 324 -5.25 -25.72 4.32
N PHE A 325 -4.12 -26.30 3.91
CA PHE A 325 -2.79 -25.78 4.24
C PHE A 325 -2.56 -24.38 3.67
N PHE A 326 -2.96 -24.14 2.41
CA PHE A 326 -2.88 -22.82 1.80
C PHE A 326 -3.78 -21.81 2.51
N THR A 327 -5.06 -22.13 2.73
CA THR A 327 -6.02 -21.23 3.38
C THR A 327 -5.61 -20.89 4.80
N VAL A 328 -5.14 -21.85 5.59
CA VAL A 328 -4.64 -21.60 6.95
C VAL A 328 -3.40 -20.71 6.91
N SER A 329 -2.44 -21.01 6.03
CA SER A 329 -1.23 -20.20 5.89
C SER A 329 -1.56 -18.77 5.45
N GLU A 330 -2.50 -18.60 4.54
CA GLU A 330 -2.96 -17.30 4.07
C GLU A 330 -3.68 -16.53 5.17
N LEU A 331 -4.56 -17.19 5.94
CA LEU A 331 -5.27 -16.57 7.05
C LEU A 331 -4.31 -16.07 8.14
N VAL A 332 -3.31 -16.88 8.50
CA VAL A 332 -2.26 -16.50 9.45
C VAL A 332 -1.44 -15.32 8.90
N THR A 333 -1.10 -15.36 7.62
CA THR A 333 -0.30 -14.30 7.01
C THR A 333 -1.08 -12.98 6.97
N ALA A 334 -2.31 -12.99 6.47
CA ALA A 334 -3.16 -11.82 6.33
C ALA A 334 -3.60 -11.20 7.66
N ASN A 335 -3.84 -12.02 8.70
CA ASN A 335 -4.36 -11.52 9.99
C ASN A 335 -3.31 -11.32 11.08
N ILE A 336 -2.11 -11.91 10.95
CA ILE A 336 -1.06 -11.83 11.98
C ILE A 336 0.21 -11.21 11.41
N ILE A 337 0.77 -11.80 10.36
CA ILE A 337 2.09 -11.41 9.85
C ILE A 337 2.03 -10.03 9.19
N GLU A 338 1.07 -9.82 8.30
CA GLU A 338 0.91 -8.57 7.55
C GLU A 338 0.62 -7.36 8.47
N PRO A 339 -0.32 -7.41 9.43
CA PRO A 339 -0.56 -6.30 10.34
C PRO A 339 0.65 -5.96 11.21
N VAL A 340 1.43 -6.96 11.64
CA VAL A 340 2.63 -6.75 12.46
C VAL A 340 3.77 -6.12 11.65
N LEU A 341 3.96 -6.52 10.39
CA LEU A 341 5.07 -6.05 9.55
C LEU A 341 4.77 -4.78 8.76
N PHE A 342 3.51 -4.55 8.41
CA PHE A 342 3.07 -3.41 7.60
C PHE A 342 2.27 -2.38 8.41
N GLY A 343 1.86 -2.69 9.64
CA GLY A 343 1.15 -1.76 10.54
C GLY A 343 -0.27 -1.42 10.09
N LYS A 344 -0.78 -0.24 10.50
CA LYS A 344 -1.90 0.41 9.80
C LYS A 344 -1.46 0.51 8.34
N THR A 345 -2.22 -0.10 7.44
CA THR A 345 -1.93 -0.37 6.01
C THR A 345 -1.06 0.70 5.35
N THR A 346 -0.38 0.34 4.25
CA THR A 346 0.42 1.19 3.34
C THR A 346 -0.20 2.52 2.91
N GLY A 347 -1.43 2.79 3.37
CA GLY A 347 -2.19 3.97 3.15
C GLY A 347 -2.70 3.97 1.73
N LEU A 348 -2.85 2.81 1.08
CA LEU A 348 -3.39 2.66 -0.27
C LEU A 348 -4.71 1.91 -0.21
N THR A 349 -5.74 2.46 -0.84
CA THR A 349 -7.04 1.77 -0.88
C THR A 349 -6.95 0.49 -1.73
N PRO A 350 -7.73 -0.56 -1.42
CA PRO A 350 -7.80 -1.76 -2.25
C PRO A 350 -8.13 -1.47 -3.73
N ILE A 351 -9.02 -0.50 -3.96
CA ILE A 351 -9.39 -0.06 -5.31
C ILE A 351 -8.20 0.60 -6.01
N ALA A 352 -7.42 1.43 -5.33
CA ALA A 352 -6.21 2.04 -5.88
C ALA A 352 -5.18 0.99 -6.32
N LEU A 353 -5.00 -0.07 -5.53
CA LEU A 353 -4.10 -1.18 -5.88
C LEU A 353 -4.58 -1.94 -7.13
N LEU A 354 -5.88 -2.17 -7.27
CA LEU A 354 -6.46 -2.83 -8.44
C LEU A 354 -6.31 -1.96 -9.70
N VAL A 355 -6.66 -0.68 -9.62
CA VAL A 355 -6.52 0.27 -10.74
C VAL A 355 -5.05 0.40 -11.14
N ALA A 356 -4.14 0.48 -10.16
CA ALA A 356 -2.71 0.48 -10.43
C ALA A 356 -2.26 -0.81 -11.14
N ALA A 357 -2.71 -1.98 -10.69
CA ALA A 357 -2.39 -3.26 -11.32
C ALA A 357 -2.82 -3.29 -12.80
N LEU A 358 -4.03 -2.85 -13.10
CA LEU A 358 -4.52 -2.75 -14.47
C LEU A 358 -3.72 -1.73 -15.29
N PHE A 359 -3.43 -0.57 -14.72
CA PHE A 359 -2.65 0.48 -15.36
C PHE A 359 -1.24 0.01 -15.73
N TRP A 360 -0.49 -0.55 -14.77
CA TRP A 360 0.87 -1.01 -15.02
C TRP A 360 0.92 -2.25 -15.92
N ALA A 361 -0.05 -3.16 -15.79
CA ALA A 361 -0.19 -4.29 -16.70
C ALA A 361 -0.41 -3.84 -18.14
N TRP A 362 -1.21 -2.80 -18.36
CA TRP A 362 -1.44 -2.26 -19.69
C TRP A 362 -0.19 -1.60 -20.30
N ILE A 363 0.60 -0.86 -19.51
CA ILE A 363 1.79 -0.16 -20.01
C ILE A 363 2.97 -1.13 -20.23
N TRP A 364 3.30 -1.95 -19.24
CA TRP A 364 4.53 -2.77 -19.26
C TRP A 364 4.27 -4.28 -19.37
N GLY A 365 3.01 -4.72 -19.45
CA GLY A 365 2.66 -6.15 -19.55
C GLY A 365 2.87 -6.89 -18.22
N PRO A 366 3.26 -8.18 -18.25
CA PRO A 366 3.45 -8.99 -17.04
C PRO A 366 4.44 -8.39 -16.04
N ILE A 367 5.51 -7.75 -16.54
CA ILE A 367 6.51 -7.09 -15.68
C ILE A 367 5.88 -5.90 -14.96
N GLY A 368 5.04 -5.11 -15.65
CA GLY A 368 4.32 -4.00 -15.02
C GLY A 368 3.34 -4.47 -13.96
N LEU A 369 2.61 -5.55 -14.22
CA LEU A 369 1.70 -6.16 -13.26
C LEU A 369 2.44 -6.58 -11.97
N LEU A 370 3.58 -7.26 -12.12
CA LEU A 370 4.42 -7.69 -11.00
C LEU A 370 4.97 -6.48 -10.21
N LEU A 371 5.35 -5.41 -10.89
CA LEU A 371 5.89 -4.20 -10.27
C LEU A 371 4.82 -3.19 -9.85
N SER A 372 3.54 -3.49 -10.02
CA SER A 372 2.46 -2.52 -9.79
C SER A 372 2.47 -1.96 -8.37
N THR A 373 2.47 -2.84 -7.37
CA THR A 373 2.48 -2.47 -5.95
C THR A 373 3.70 -1.63 -5.58
N PRO A 374 4.94 -2.07 -5.83
CA PRO A 374 6.11 -1.29 -5.44
C PRO A 374 6.25 0.04 -6.19
N LEU A 375 5.85 0.10 -7.47
CA LEU A 375 5.87 1.34 -8.23
C LEU A 375 4.83 2.34 -7.73
N THR A 376 3.63 1.87 -7.39
CA THR A 376 2.55 2.71 -6.90
C THR A 376 2.88 3.30 -5.54
N VAL A 377 3.48 2.52 -4.65
CA VAL A 377 3.98 3.03 -3.35
C VAL A 377 5.06 4.09 -3.58
N CYS A 378 6.03 3.84 -4.45
CA CYS A 378 7.06 4.83 -4.81
C CYS A 378 6.44 6.12 -5.39
N LEU A 379 5.43 6.00 -6.25
CA LEU A 379 4.74 7.12 -6.87
C LEU A 379 3.98 7.97 -5.84
N VAL A 380 3.27 7.32 -4.91
CA VAL A 380 2.50 7.99 -3.85
C VAL A 380 3.43 8.71 -2.88
N VAL A 381 4.56 8.10 -2.53
CA VAL A 381 5.61 8.69 -1.69
C VAL A 381 6.32 9.84 -2.38
N LEU A 382 6.51 9.78 -3.70
CA LEU A 382 7.03 10.93 -4.44
C LEU A 382 5.98 12.05 -4.51
N GLY A 383 4.70 11.69 -4.60
CA GLY A 383 3.58 12.62 -4.70
C GLY A 383 3.34 13.48 -3.46
N GLN A 384 3.83 13.07 -2.29
CA GLN A 384 3.74 13.91 -1.09
C GLN A 384 4.70 15.12 -1.13
N HIS A 385 5.75 15.08 -1.96
CA HIS A 385 6.77 16.12 -2.05
C HIS A 385 6.62 16.99 -3.30
N LEU A 386 5.97 16.48 -4.34
CA LEU A 386 5.71 17.22 -5.57
C LEU A 386 4.29 17.79 -5.56
N PRO A 387 4.11 19.13 -5.49
CA PRO A 387 2.79 19.76 -5.42
C PRO A 387 1.83 19.31 -6.53
N HIS A 388 2.37 19.04 -7.73
CA HIS A 388 1.63 18.60 -8.91
C HIS A 388 1.12 17.15 -8.82
N LEU A 389 1.71 16.32 -7.96
CA LEU A 389 1.34 14.90 -7.78
C LEU A 389 0.54 14.67 -6.48
N ARG A 390 0.23 15.73 -5.72
CA ARG A 390 -0.59 15.64 -4.49
C ARG A 390 -1.96 15.03 -4.76
N SER A 391 -2.53 15.27 -5.94
CA SER A 391 -3.80 14.68 -6.37
C SER A 391 -3.74 13.15 -6.45
N LEU A 392 -2.62 12.58 -6.92
CA LEU A 392 -2.43 11.11 -6.93
C LEU A 392 -2.37 10.54 -5.53
N LYS A 393 -1.72 11.24 -4.58
CA LYS A 393 -1.78 10.85 -3.17
C LYS A 393 -3.22 10.85 -2.66
N VAL A 394 -3.99 11.90 -2.92
CA VAL A 394 -5.39 11.99 -2.48
C VAL A 394 -6.25 10.88 -3.07
N LEU A 395 -6.07 10.55 -4.35
CA LEU A 395 -6.86 9.51 -5.03
C LEU A 395 -6.48 8.10 -4.59
N LEU A 396 -5.20 7.87 -4.32
CA LEU A 396 -4.68 6.54 -4.00
C LEU A 396 -4.66 6.27 -2.49
N ALA A 397 -4.71 7.31 -1.65
CA ALA A 397 -4.52 7.17 -0.22
C ALA A 397 -5.78 6.72 0.56
N GLU A 398 -5.56 5.87 1.56
CA GLU A 398 -6.60 5.31 2.45
C GLU A 398 -6.82 6.15 3.72
N GLN A 399 -5.89 7.04 4.10
CA GLN A 399 -6.13 7.95 5.23
C GLN A 399 -7.19 8.98 4.87
N PRO A 400 -8.10 9.33 5.80
CA PRO A 400 -9.11 10.34 5.54
C PRO A 400 -8.41 11.61 5.10
N VAL A 401 -8.77 12.07 3.90
CA VAL A 401 -8.14 13.17 3.15
C VAL A 401 -8.18 14.50 3.93
N LEU A 402 -9.00 14.56 4.99
CA LEU A 402 -9.20 15.72 5.82
C LEU A 402 -8.56 15.52 7.20
N ASP A 403 -7.80 16.54 7.62
CA ASP A 403 -7.32 16.72 8.98
C ASP A 403 -8.48 16.55 10.00
N ALA A 404 -8.25 15.95 11.16
CA ALA A 404 -9.30 15.59 12.13
C ALA A 404 -10.18 16.79 12.50
N ARG A 405 -9.56 17.97 12.59
CA ARG A 405 -10.22 19.27 12.78
C ARG A 405 -11.27 19.60 11.72
N LEU A 406 -10.99 19.27 10.45
CA LEU A 406 -11.87 19.57 9.33
C LEU A 406 -12.98 18.52 9.21
N GLN A 407 -12.69 17.27 9.56
CA GLN A 407 -13.71 16.23 9.68
C GLN A 407 -14.71 16.58 10.79
N PHE A 408 -14.21 16.94 11.98
CA PHE A 408 -15.04 17.36 13.11
C PHE A 408 -15.97 18.51 12.70
N PHE A 409 -15.41 19.59 12.13
CA PHE A 409 -16.18 20.74 11.68
C PHE A 409 -17.22 20.38 10.60
N GLN A 410 -16.85 19.61 9.58
CA GLN A 410 -17.77 19.22 8.51
C GLN A 410 -18.91 18.33 9.00
N ARG A 411 -18.64 17.43 9.95
CA ARG A 411 -19.68 16.57 10.53
C ARG A 411 -20.68 17.36 11.34
N LEU A 412 -20.22 18.35 12.10
CA LEU A 412 -21.12 19.28 12.78
C LEU A 412 -21.97 20.09 11.79
N LEU A 413 -21.39 20.60 10.71
CA LEU A 413 -22.18 21.28 9.66
C LEU A 413 -23.17 20.34 8.95
N ALA A 414 -22.84 19.06 8.84
CA ALA A 414 -23.74 18.03 8.31
C ALA A 414 -24.80 17.56 9.35
N SER A 415 -24.88 18.21 10.52
CA SER A 415 -25.76 17.82 11.63
C SER A 415 -25.51 16.39 12.16
N ASP A 416 -24.29 15.88 12.01
CA ASP A 416 -23.86 14.53 12.39
C ASP A 416 -22.98 14.63 13.66
N ALA A 417 -23.61 14.95 14.80
CA ALA A 417 -22.93 15.17 16.07
C ALA A 417 -22.24 13.90 16.60
N GLU A 418 -22.85 12.72 16.44
CA GLU A 418 -22.29 11.44 16.89
C GLU A 418 -20.99 11.09 16.14
N GLU A 419 -20.91 11.33 14.82
CA GLU A 419 -19.66 11.12 14.09
C GLU A 419 -18.62 12.19 14.44
N ALA A 420 -19.03 13.44 14.66
CA ALA A 420 -18.11 14.48 15.13
C ALA A 420 -17.48 14.10 16.48
N GLU A 421 -18.29 13.65 17.44
CA GLU A 421 -17.83 13.16 18.74
C GLU A 421 -16.88 11.96 18.60
N ARG A 422 -17.20 11.00 17.71
CA ARG A 422 -16.31 9.86 17.42
C ARG A 422 -14.96 10.30 16.86
N VAL A 423 -14.94 11.25 15.92
CA VAL A 423 -13.70 11.82 15.36
C VAL A 423 -12.87 12.49 16.46
N PHE A 424 -13.50 13.28 17.31
CA PHE A 424 -12.83 13.95 18.42
C PHE A 424 -12.25 12.94 19.42
N THR A 425 -13.06 11.98 19.85
CA THR A 425 -12.69 10.92 20.81
C THR A 425 -11.52 10.09 20.28
N GLN A 426 -11.56 9.67 19.01
CA GLN A 426 -10.47 8.92 18.38
C GLN A 426 -9.14 9.72 18.36
N TYR A 427 -9.22 11.03 18.11
CA TYR A 427 -8.04 11.90 18.12
C TYR A 427 -7.49 12.06 19.54
N ARG A 428 -8.38 12.35 20.49
CA ARG A 428 -8.08 12.48 21.92
C ARG A 428 -7.41 11.23 22.48
N ASP A 429 -7.95 10.05 22.22
CA ASP A 429 -7.38 8.78 22.70
C ASP A 429 -5.98 8.51 22.12
N SER A 430 -5.66 9.10 20.96
CA SER A 430 -4.35 8.95 20.32
C SER A 430 -3.31 9.98 20.77
N PHE A 431 -3.72 11.19 21.14
CA PHE A 431 -2.82 12.34 21.34
C PHE A 431 -3.00 13.10 22.67
N GLY A 432 -4.03 12.79 23.45
CA GLY A 432 -4.40 13.43 24.72
C GLY A 432 -5.32 14.65 24.57
N ASP A 433 -5.95 15.06 25.69
CA ASP A 433 -6.97 16.13 25.75
C ASP A 433 -6.44 17.49 25.30
N ALA A 434 -5.30 17.90 25.84
CA ALA A 434 -4.71 19.21 25.55
C ALA A 434 -4.48 19.43 24.04
N ARG A 435 -3.96 18.40 23.34
CA ARG A 435 -3.80 18.43 21.89
C ARG A 435 -5.13 18.36 21.15
N ALA A 436 -6.07 17.55 21.61
CA ALA A 436 -7.38 17.46 20.96
C ALA A 436 -8.14 18.80 21.02
N PHE A 437 -8.04 19.52 22.13
CA PHE A 437 -8.64 20.86 22.26
C PHE A 437 -7.99 21.86 21.31
N ASP A 438 -6.66 21.97 21.33
CA ASP A 438 -5.93 22.97 20.53
C ASP A 438 -5.95 22.66 19.02
N GLU A 439 -5.93 21.39 18.62
CA GLU A 439 -5.80 21.00 17.22
C GLU A 439 -7.14 20.68 16.55
N VAL A 440 -8.19 20.32 17.30
CA VAL A 440 -9.52 19.95 16.76
C VAL A 440 -10.59 20.97 17.11
N LEU A 441 -10.86 21.19 18.41
CA LEU A 441 -12.01 21.98 18.84
C LEU A 441 -11.81 23.49 18.66
N VAL A 442 -10.67 24.04 19.08
CA VAL A 442 -10.36 25.47 18.90
C VAL A 442 -10.41 25.90 17.43
N PRO A 443 -9.78 25.16 16.48
CA PRO A 443 -9.90 25.48 15.05
C PRO A 443 -11.34 25.36 14.53
N ALA A 444 -12.11 24.35 14.97
CA ALA A 444 -13.50 24.21 14.56
C ALA A 444 -14.34 25.41 15.00
N LEU A 445 -14.23 25.84 16.26
CA LEU A 445 -14.93 27.01 16.78
C LEU A 445 -14.51 28.31 16.06
N SER A 446 -13.22 28.49 15.79
CA SER A 446 -12.73 29.68 15.08
C SER A 446 -13.21 29.70 13.63
N TRP A 447 -13.26 28.54 12.97
CA TRP A 447 -13.81 28.42 11.62
C TRP A 447 -15.31 28.67 11.58
N THR A 448 -16.08 28.18 12.55
CA THR A 448 -17.52 28.48 12.64
C THR A 448 -17.75 29.98 12.63
N ARG A 449 -17.00 30.74 13.46
CA ARG A 449 -17.10 32.20 13.48
C ARG A 449 -16.70 32.84 12.17
N LEU A 450 -15.57 32.40 11.59
CA LEU A 450 -15.08 32.94 10.33
C LEU A 450 -16.06 32.70 9.17
N GLU A 451 -16.70 31.54 9.13
CA GLU A 451 -17.71 31.19 8.12
C GLU A 451 -19.04 31.92 8.39
N ARG A 452 -19.40 32.15 9.66
CA ARG A 452 -20.55 32.99 10.01
C ARG A 452 -20.37 34.43 9.54
N ASP A 453 -19.19 35.02 9.77
CA ASP A 453 -18.84 36.38 9.33
C ASP A 453 -18.89 36.53 7.81
N LYS A 454 -18.65 35.43 7.06
CA LYS A 454 -18.78 35.37 5.59
C LYS A 454 -20.20 35.09 5.12
N GLU A 455 -21.16 34.94 6.03
CA GLU A 455 -22.54 34.52 5.75
C GLU A 455 -22.64 33.16 5.03
N SER A 456 -21.63 32.28 5.14
CA SER A 456 -21.65 30.95 4.53
C SER A 456 -22.38 29.90 5.37
N ILE A 457 -22.58 30.17 6.65
CA ILE A 457 -23.40 29.37 7.57
C ILE A 457 -24.46 30.24 8.26
N THR A 458 -25.59 29.62 8.59
CA THR A 458 -26.73 30.22 9.28
C THR A 458 -26.49 30.28 10.80
N ALA A 459 -27.25 31.14 11.50
CA ALA A 459 -27.19 31.23 12.96
C ALA A 459 -27.70 29.95 13.68
N GLU A 460 -28.48 29.11 12.99
CA GLU A 460 -28.94 27.83 13.52
C GLU A 460 -27.85 26.77 13.44
N GLU A 461 -27.14 26.68 12.31
CA GLU A 461 -25.96 25.81 12.15
C GLU A 461 -24.85 26.22 13.13
N GLU A 462 -24.63 27.52 13.32
CA GLU A 462 -23.71 28.05 14.32
C GLU A 462 -24.05 27.55 15.73
N ARG A 463 -25.33 27.67 16.11
CA ARG A 463 -25.84 27.22 17.40
C ARG A 463 -25.73 25.72 17.59
N PHE A 464 -25.98 24.96 16.54
CA PHE A 464 -25.77 23.52 16.54
C PHE A 464 -24.30 23.17 16.82
N VAL A 465 -23.37 23.80 16.10
CA VAL A 465 -21.92 23.57 16.30
C VAL A 465 -21.52 23.84 17.75
N TRP A 466 -21.96 24.94 18.35
CA TRP A 466 -21.63 25.26 19.75
C TRP A 466 -22.24 24.30 20.75
N THR A 467 -23.52 23.95 20.57
CA THR A 467 -24.24 23.05 21.47
C THR A 467 -23.58 21.68 21.46
N SER A 468 -23.33 21.12 20.27
CA SER A 468 -22.67 19.83 20.10
C SER A 468 -21.23 19.84 20.62
N THR A 469 -20.47 20.93 20.41
CA THR A 469 -19.10 21.03 20.96
C THR A 469 -19.10 21.10 22.49
N ARG A 470 -20.11 21.73 23.09
CA ARG A 470 -20.28 21.78 24.54
C ARG A 470 -20.66 20.42 25.11
N GLU A 471 -21.59 19.71 24.47
CA GLU A 471 -21.96 18.34 24.84
C GLU A 471 -20.74 17.39 24.81
N VAL A 472 -19.89 17.50 23.79
CA VAL A 472 -18.64 16.72 23.70
C VAL A 472 -17.72 16.99 24.90
N LEU A 473 -17.66 18.23 25.39
CA LEU A 473 -16.85 18.61 26.54
C LEU A 473 -17.47 18.14 27.87
N GLU A 474 -18.80 18.19 28.00
CA GLU A 474 -19.54 17.71 29.17
C GLU A 474 -19.47 16.19 29.32
N ASN A 475 -19.31 15.45 28.21
CA ASN A 475 -19.14 14.00 28.20
C ASN A 475 -17.73 13.53 28.59
N LEU A 476 -16.78 14.43 28.83
CA LEU A 476 -15.43 14.03 29.24
C LEU A 476 -15.40 13.59 30.70
N ASP A 477 -14.69 12.49 30.97
CA ASP A 477 -14.49 12.00 32.33
C ASP A 477 -13.71 13.05 33.15
N THR A 478 -14.32 13.51 34.24
CA THR A 478 -13.68 14.39 35.22
C THR A 478 -12.63 13.57 36.00
N PRO A 479 -11.35 13.99 36.08
CA PRO A 479 -10.36 13.27 36.87
C PRO A 479 -10.83 13.14 38.33
N SER A 480 -10.79 11.91 38.87
CA SER A 480 -11.17 11.65 40.25
C SER A 480 -10.25 12.41 41.22
N SER A 481 -10.80 13.41 41.92
CA SER A 481 -10.04 14.28 42.83
C SER A 481 -9.54 13.53 44.06
N VAL A 482 -8.23 13.41 44.26
CA VAL A 482 -7.62 13.02 45.54
C VAL A 482 -6.49 13.98 45.88
N THR A 483 -6.82 15.11 46.51
CA THR A 483 -5.84 15.88 47.32
C THR A 483 -6.52 16.88 48.26
N ASP A 484 -5.98 16.95 49.48
CA ASP A 484 -6.42 17.72 50.64
C ASP A 484 -6.73 19.20 50.37
N SER A 485 -7.74 19.69 51.08
CA SER A 485 -8.50 20.91 50.80
C SER A 485 -7.93 22.21 51.35
N ASN A 486 -6.61 22.39 51.43
CA ASN A 486 -6.06 23.68 51.89
C ASN A 486 -5.13 24.30 50.84
N SER A 487 -5.55 25.47 50.35
CA SER A 487 -4.85 26.42 49.46
C SER A 487 -4.60 25.97 48.01
N ARG A 488 -5.68 25.74 47.25
CA ARG A 488 -5.59 25.71 45.77
C ARG A 488 -5.59 27.14 45.22
N PRO A 489 -4.76 27.45 44.21
CA PRO A 489 -4.78 28.74 43.54
C PRO A 489 -6.12 28.98 42.84
N ARG A 490 -6.56 30.23 42.85
CA ARG A 490 -7.86 30.69 42.37
C ARG A 490 -7.72 31.32 40.99
N ILE A 491 -8.37 30.71 40.01
CA ILE A 491 -8.34 31.15 38.61
C ILE A 491 -9.72 31.65 38.20
N TYR A 492 -9.79 32.90 37.74
CA TYR A 492 -11.04 33.47 37.22
C TYR A 492 -11.01 33.54 35.69
N GLY A 493 -11.92 32.83 35.03
CA GLY A 493 -12.05 32.86 33.57
C GLY A 493 -13.09 33.87 33.12
N TYR A 494 -12.74 34.74 32.18
CA TYR A 494 -13.63 35.76 31.63
C TYR A 494 -13.70 35.66 30.09
N PRO A 495 -14.89 35.37 29.51
CA PRO A 495 -15.10 35.42 28.07
C PRO A 495 -15.22 36.88 27.63
N VAL A 496 -14.44 37.28 26.63
CA VAL A 496 -14.23 38.69 26.33
C VAL A 496 -15.37 39.29 25.52
N HIS A 497 -15.87 38.59 24.50
CA HIS A 497 -16.92 39.12 23.62
C HIS A 497 -17.89 38.10 23.06
N HIS A 498 -17.63 36.80 23.16
CA HIS A 498 -18.43 35.80 22.43
C HIS A 498 -18.62 34.48 23.18
N GLU A 499 -19.76 33.81 22.96
CA GLU A 499 -20.13 32.58 23.68
C GLU A 499 -19.18 31.40 23.42
N SER A 500 -18.53 31.38 22.27
CA SER A 500 -17.48 30.41 21.94
C SER A 500 -16.27 30.47 22.87
N GLU A 501 -16.01 31.61 23.51
CA GLU A 501 -14.93 31.76 24.49
C GLU A 501 -15.26 31.09 25.81
N GLU A 502 -16.54 30.94 26.14
CA GLU A 502 -16.96 30.14 27.29
C GLU A 502 -16.56 28.67 27.10
N ILE A 503 -16.68 28.17 25.87
CA ILE A 503 -16.27 26.80 25.51
C ILE A 503 -14.74 26.66 25.64
N GLY A 504 -13.97 27.65 25.18
CA GLY A 504 -12.51 27.68 25.36
C GLY A 504 -12.09 27.74 26.83
N LEU A 505 -12.82 28.49 27.67
CA LEU A 505 -12.60 28.52 29.12
C LEU A 505 -12.98 27.21 29.80
N ALA A 506 -14.03 26.53 29.34
CA ALA A 506 -14.42 25.23 29.86
C ALA A 506 -13.37 24.15 29.52
N MET A 507 -12.74 24.20 28.34
CA MET A 507 -11.58 23.36 28.01
C MET A 507 -10.43 23.60 28.98
N LEU A 508 -10.12 24.87 29.27
CA LEU A 508 -9.09 25.23 30.23
C LEU A 508 -9.43 24.73 31.64
N GLN A 509 -10.67 24.90 32.09
CA GLN A 509 -11.15 24.39 33.37
C GLN A 509 -10.93 22.88 33.47
N HIS A 510 -11.32 22.10 32.46
CA HIS A 510 -11.16 20.65 32.46
C HIS A 510 -9.68 20.20 32.63
N LEU A 511 -8.72 20.96 32.10
CA LEU A 511 -7.30 20.63 32.20
C LEU A 511 -6.65 21.00 33.55
N ILE A 512 -7.32 21.81 34.39
CA ILE A 512 -6.74 22.33 35.64
C ILE A 512 -7.64 22.19 36.87
N GLU A 513 -8.86 21.66 36.73
CA GLU A 513 -9.85 21.54 37.81
C GLU A 513 -9.37 20.66 38.98
N ASP A 514 -8.45 19.73 38.69
CA ASP A 514 -7.80 18.88 39.67
C ASP A 514 -6.85 19.66 40.59
N ARG A 515 -6.25 20.75 40.11
CA ARG A 515 -5.19 21.52 40.75
C ARG A 515 -5.61 22.93 41.21
N CYS A 516 -6.59 23.55 40.57
CA CYS A 516 -7.02 24.94 40.82
C CYS A 516 -8.49 25.03 41.26
N GLU A 517 -8.85 26.07 42.02
CA GLU A 517 -10.25 26.49 42.14
C GLU A 517 -10.57 27.42 40.96
N VAL A 518 -11.40 26.97 40.02
CA VAL A 518 -11.73 27.73 38.80
C VAL A 518 -13.15 28.29 38.88
N ARG A 519 -13.32 29.57 38.57
CA ARG A 519 -14.64 30.20 38.38
C ARG A 519 -14.74 30.82 36.99
N LEU A 520 -15.77 30.44 36.24
CA LEU A 520 -16.01 30.96 34.90
C LEU A 520 -17.17 31.95 34.89
N CYS A 521 -16.95 33.09 34.24
CA CYS A 521 -17.98 34.05 33.91
C CYS A 521 -18.70 33.64 32.62
N THR A 522 -19.97 34.04 32.47
CA THR A 522 -20.73 33.87 31.23
C THR A 522 -20.83 35.21 30.50
N THR A 523 -20.89 35.18 29.18
CA THR A 523 -21.09 36.35 28.31
C THR A 523 -22.35 37.16 28.59
N LYS A 524 -23.33 36.60 29.31
CA LYS A 524 -24.56 37.28 29.75
C LYS A 524 -24.33 38.27 30.90
N GLN A 525 -23.18 38.22 31.58
CA GLN A 525 -22.88 39.11 32.69
C GLN A 525 -22.27 40.43 32.19
N LEU A 526 -22.64 41.53 32.86
CA LEU A 526 -22.08 42.86 32.56
C LEU A 526 -20.61 42.94 33.03
N PRO A 527 -19.72 43.59 32.27
CA PRO A 527 -18.31 43.80 32.64
C PRO A 527 -18.12 44.34 34.07
N SER A 528 -18.94 45.32 34.48
CA SER A 528 -18.88 45.91 35.82
C SER A 528 -19.15 44.90 36.93
N ARG A 529 -20.09 43.98 36.74
CA ARG A 529 -20.36 42.91 37.71
C ARG A 529 -19.25 41.87 37.76
N ALA A 530 -18.62 41.57 36.61
CA ALA A 530 -17.47 40.68 36.59
C ALA A 530 -16.29 41.28 37.37
N LEU A 531 -16.03 42.58 37.22
CA LEU A 531 -15.01 43.29 38.01
C LEU A 531 -15.31 43.27 39.52
N GLU A 532 -16.57 43.49 39.91
CA GLU A 532 -16.99 43.35 41.32
C GLU A 532 -16.73 41.93 41.86
N GLN A 533 -17.00 40.89 41.06
CA GLN A 533 -16.76 39.49 41.44
C GLN A 533 -15.27 39.15 41.52
N ILE A 534 -14.46 39.64 40.58
CA ILE A 534 -13.00 39.48 40.59
C ILE A 534 -12.42 40.12 41.85
N ALA A 535 -12.79 41.37 42.13
CA ALA A 535 -12.31 42.09 43.32
C ALA A 535 -12.77 41.42 44.63
N ALA A 536 -14.00 40.90 44.68
CA ALA A 536 -14.54 40.24 45.87
C ALA A 536 -13.93 38.85 46.12
N TRP A 537 -13.62 38.10 45.07
CA TRP A 537 -13.09 36.74 45.17
C TRP A 537 -11.55 36.69 45.29
N ALA A 538 -10.88 37.74 44.82
CA ALA A 538 -9.43 37.92 44.82
C ALA A 538 -8.68 36.71 44.22
N PRO A 539 -8.80 36.49 42.89
CA PRO A 539 -8.08 35.41 42.21
C PRO A 539 -6.57 35.70 42.11
N ASP A 540 -5.77 34.64 42.08
CA ASP A 540 -4.33 34.70 41.81
C ASP A 540 -4.06 35.05 40.34
N ALA A 541 -4.92 34.57 39.44
CA ALA A 541 -4.88 34.93 38.03
C ALA A 541 -6.26 35.06 37.39
N VAL A 542 -6.38 35.99 36.45
CA VAL A 542 -7.53 36.16 35.56
C VAL A 542 -7.15 35.75 34.15
N VAL A 543 -7.90 34.82 33.56
CA VAL A 543 -7.74 34.39 32.17
C VAL A 543 -8.78 35.07 31.30
N LEU A 544 -8.34 35.97 30.42
CA LEU A 544 -9.18 36.61 29.40
C LEU A 544 -9.14 35.75 28.14
N ALA A 545 -10.22 35.01 27.86
CA ALA A 545 -10.29 34.15 26.68
C ALA A 545 -10.84 34.92 25.47
N VAL A 546 -10.14 34.80 24.35
CA VAL A 546 -10.54 35.34 23.04
C VAL A 546 -10.43 34.27 21.99
N LEU A 547 -11.48 34.13 21.18
CA LEU A 547 -11.45 33.27 20.02
C LEU A 547 -11.60 34.11 18.74
N PRO A 548 -10.60 34.17 17.85
CA PRO A 548 -10.68 34.97 16.63
C PRO A 548 -11.76 34.47 15.66
N PRO A 549 -12.34 35.39 14.84
CA PRO A 549 -11.98 36.81 14.71
C PRO A 549 -12.61 37.74 15.77
N GLY A 550 -11.93 38.86 16.07
CA GLY A 550 -12.42 39.95 16.93
C GLY A 550 -11.89 39.93 18.37
N GLY A 551 -12.51 40.73 19.25
CA GLY A 551 -12.28 40.72 20.70
C GLY A 551 -11.15 41.60 21.23
N LEU A 552 -10.20 42.03 20.38
CA LEU A 552 -9.03 42.79 20.83
C LEU A 552 -9.35 44.10 21.57
N PRO A 553 -10.27 44.96 21.09
CA PRO A 553 -10.64 46.17 21.84
C PRO A 553 -11.19 45.86 23.25
N GLN A 554 -11.99 44.79 23.36
CA GLN A 554 -12.58 44.35 24.62
C GLN A 554 -11.54 43.76 25.57
N VAL A 555 -10.53 43.03 25.05
CA VAL A 555 -9.35 42.61 25.85
C VAL A 555 -8.67 43.83 26.45
N LYS A 556 -8.34 44.83 25.61
CA LYS A 556 -7.60 46.01 26.07
C LYS A 556 -8.37 46.76 27.16
N TYR A 557 -9.68 46.93 26.97
CA TYR A 557 -10.56 47.53 27.98
C TYR A 557 -10.57 46.72 29.29
N MET A 558 -10.87 45.42 29.22
CA MET A 558 -10.98 44.58 30.41
C MET A 558 -9.65 44.44 31.15
N CYS A 559 -8.54 44.32 30.42
CA CYS A 559 -7.19 44.27 30.99
C CYS A 559 -6.85 45.56 31.76
N SER A 560 -7.13 46.72 31.15
CA SER A 560 -6.92 48.02 31.79
C SER A 560 -7.77 48.18 33.05
N GLU A 561 -9.04 47.74 33.02
CA GLU A 561 -9.94 47.84 34.18
C GLU A 561 -9.52 46.91 35.32
N ILE A 562 -9.14 45.66 35.02
CA ILE A 562 -8.65 44.71 36.02
C ILE A 562 -7.35 45.23 36.64
N HIS A 563 -6.39 45.67 35.82
CA HIS A 563 -5.11 46.18 36.33
C HIS A 563 -5.29 47.41 37.22
N ALA A 564 -6.26 48.29 36.90
CA ALA A 564 -6.56 49.48 37.71
C ALA A 564 -7.20 49.15 39.07
N HIS A 565 -8.05 48.12 39.14
CA HIS A 565 -8.79 47.77 40.37
C HIS A 565 -8.11 46.66 41.20
N CYS A 566 -7.32 45.80 40.56
CA CYS A 566 -6.66 44.62 41.13
C CYS A 566 -5.22 44.51 40.59
N PRO A 567 -4.30 45.41 41.00
CA PRO A 567 -2.95 45.49 40.43
C PRO A 567 -2.07 44.27 40.73
N ASP A 568 -2.36 43.54 41.81
CA ASP A 568 -1.58 42.38 42.26
C ASP A 568 -2.00 41.05 41.57
N THR A 569 -3.07 41.07 40.75
CA THR A 569 -3.58 39.87 40.08
C THR A 569 -2.90 39.65 38.72
N HIS A 570 -2.46 38.44 38.43
CA HIS A 570 -1.88 38.10 37.13
C HIS A 570 -2.96 38.07 36.04
N ILE A 571 -2.70 38.70 34.90
CA ILE A 571 -3.65 38.73 33.76
C ILE A 571 -3.06 37.92 32.60
N ILE A 572 -3.71 36.82 32.26
CA ILE A 572 -3.35 35.95 31.12
C ILE A 572 -4.35 36.21 30.00
N VAL A 573 -3.87 36.72 28.87
CA VAL A 573 -4.69 36.84 27.66
C VAL A 573 -4.54 35.56 26.84
N ALA A 574 -5.59 34.73 26.81
CA ALA A 574 -5.63 33.50 26.02
C ALA A 574 -6.28 33.77 24.66
N TYR A 575 -5.46 34.09 23.67
CA TYR A 575 -5.90 34.31 22.28
C TYR A 575 -5.87 32.99 21.51
N LEU A 576 -6.92 32.19 21.63
CA LEU A 576 -6.94 30.79 21.19
C LEU A 576 -6.96 30.68 19.65
N GLY A 577 -5.78 30.51 19.02
CA GLY A 577 -5.64 30.36 17.57
C GLY A 577 -4.37 31.01 16.98
N MET A 578 -4.14 30.82 15.68
CA MET A 578 -2.96 31.33 15.00
C MET A 578 -3.01 32.85 14.80
N VAL A 579 -2.04 33.57 15.37
CA VAL A 579 -1.85 35.02 15.21
C VAL A 579 -0.76 35.27 14.18
N LYS A 580 -1.02 36.10 13.15
CA LYS A 580 -0.01 36.46 12.14
C LYS A 580 1.07 37.41 12.69
N ASP A 581 0.71 38.27 13.64
CA ASP A 581 1.55 39.33 14.20
C ASP A 581 1.58 39.21 15.74
N TYR A 582 2.12 38.09 16.25
CA TYR A 582 2.13 37.80 17.69
C TYR A 582 2.90 38.86 18.51
N ASP A 583 4.06 39.30 18.01
CA ASP A 583 4.93 40.23 18.72
C ASP A 583 4.26 41.60 18.92
N ASP A 584 3.60 42.13 17.89
CA ASP A 584 2.86 43.40 17.97
C ASP A 584 1.69 43.28 18.94
N LEU A 585 0.95 42.16 18.88
CA LEU A 585 -0.17 41.91 19.79
C LEU A 585 0.30 41.80 21.25
N LEU A 586 1.44 41.15 21.50
CA LEU A 586 2.02 41.03 22.83
C LEU A 586 2.36 42.40 23.43
N VAL A 587 2.99 43.29 22.65
CA VAL A 587 3.31 44.65 23.10
C VAL A 587 2.01 45.38 23.46
N ASP A 588 1.03 45.36 22.56
CA ASP A 588 -0.27 46.02 22.71
C ASP A 588 -1.03 45.61 23.98
N VAL A 589 -1.03 44.32 24.34
CA VAL A 589 -1.75 43.83 25.53
C VAL A 589 -0.95 44.05 26.82
N ARG A 590 0.38 44.05 26.76
CA ARG A 590 1.22 44.34 27.94
C ARG A 590 1.19 45.81 28.33
N GLU A 591 1.10 46.72 27.37
CA GLU A 591 0.94 48.16 27.64
C GLU A 591 -0.30 48.47 28.48
N VAL A 592 -1.35 47.66 28.37
CA VAL A 592 -2.61 47.82 29.11
C VAL A 592 -2.71 46.94 30.36
N GLY A 593 -1.62 46.27 30.76
CA GLY A 593 -1.52 45.55 32.04
C GLY A 593 -1.50 44.02 31.96
N ALA A 594 -1.45 43.41 30.77
CA ALA A 594 -1.40 41.94 30.67
C ALA A 594 -0.05 41.40 31.16
N SER A 595 -0.08 40.34 31.97
CA SER A 595 1.13 39.64 32.40
C SER A 595 1.68 38.76 31.26
N TYR A 596 0.79 38.00 30.60
CA TYR A 596 1.13 37.01 29.58
C TYR A 596 0.12 37.01 28.43
N LEU A 597 0.58 36.63 27.24
CA LEU A 597 -0.25 36.35 26.06
C LEU A 597 0.03 34.93 25.57
N THR A 598 -1.00 34.10 25.47
CA THR A 598 -0.92 32.72 24.98
C THR A 598 -1.77 32.55 23.73
N THR A 599 -1.39 31.61 22.86
CA THR A 599 -2.09 31.34 21.60
C THR A 599 -2.86 30.02 21.58
N SER A 600 -2.80 29.26 22.67
CA SER A 600 -3.41 27.95 22.80
C SER A 600 -3.86 27.69 24.24
N VAL A 601 -4.80 26.76 24.41
CA VAL A 601 -5.26 26.30 25.73
C VAL A 601 -4.09 25.68 26.48
N THR A 602 -3.29 24.83 25.82
CA THR A 602 -2.10 24.21 26.42
C THR A 602 -1.11 25.26 26.94
N GLN A 603 -0.86 26.33 26.18
CA GLN A 603 0.01 27.41 26.63
C GLN A 603 -0.57 28.18 27.82
N ALA A 604 -1.88 28.43 27.83
CA ALA A 604 -2.55 29.07 28.97
C ALA A 604 -2.42 28.23 30.23
N VAL A 605 -2.65 26.91 30.13
CA VAL A 605 -2.46 25.97 31.24
C VAL A 605 -1.01 25.97 31.72
N HIS A 606 -0.04 25.96 30.81
CA HIS A 606 1.37 26.02 31.19
C HIS A 606 1.74 27.30 31.96
N GLN A 607 1.19 28.46 31.56
CA GLN A 607 1.41 29.70 32.30
C GLN A 607 0.77 29.66 33.69
N ILE A 608 -0.41 29.05 33.82
CA ILE A 608 -1.04 28.84 35.12
C ILE A 608 -0.15 27.95 35.98
N ASP A 609 0.33 26.82 35.45
CA ASP A 609 1.19 25.90 36.19
C ASP A 609 2.48 26.56 36.70
N MET A 610 3.10 27.45 35.90
CA MET A 610 4.26 28.24 36.39
C MET A 610 3.91 29.18 37.54
N LEU A 611 2.73 29.81 37.52
CA LEU A 611 2.26 30.64 38.64
C LEU A 611 2.01 29.81 39.91
N ILE A 612 1.63 28.54 39.76
CA ILE A 612 1.49 27.62 40.90
C ILE A 612 2.86 27.33 41.51
N GLU A 613 3.86 27.00 40.67
CA GLU A 613 5.21 26.66 41.11
C GLU A 613 5.89 27.82 41.85
N ASP A 614 5.72 29.06 41.37
CA ASP A 614 6.27 30.27 42.01
C ASP A 614 5.62 30.58 43.38
N ASN A 615 4.41 30.08 43.65
CA ASN A 615 3.67 30.29 44.89
C ASN A 615 3.91 29.20 45.96
N VAL A 616 4.64 28.13 45.65
CA VAL A 616 5.02 27.12 46.66
C VAL A 616 6.22 27.65 47.45
N PRO A 617 6.12 27.89 48.77
CA PRO A 617 7.27 28.30 49.56
C PRO A 617 8.33 27.19 49.50
N VAL A 618 9.51 27.53 48.96
CA VAL A 618 10.69 26.65 48.98
C VAL A 618 10.93 26.24 50.43
N ALA A 619 10.65 24.99 50.77
CA ALA A 619 10.87 24.46 52.10
C ALA A 619 12.37 24.61 52.45
N SER A 620 12.66 25.53 53.38
CA SER A 620 13.99 25.79 53.96
C SER A 620 14.37 24.70 54.95
#